data_AF-A0A1C5Y0J6-F1
#
_entry.id   AF-A0A1C5Y0J6-F1
#
_cell.length_a   1.000
_cell.length_b   1.000
_cell.length_c   1.000
_cell.angle_alpha   90.00
_cell.angle_beta   90.00
_cell.angle_gamma   90.00
#
_symmetry.space_group_name_H-M   'P 1'
#
loop_
_entity.id
_entity.type
_entity.pdbx_description
1 polymer ?
#
loop_
_entity_poly.entity_id
_entity_poly.type
_entity_poly.pdbx_seq_one_letter_code
_entity_poly.pdbx_strand_id
1 'polypeptide(L)'
;MTSELVVDVQPKEISIALMEDKNLVEFQKEERNLSFSVGNMYVGKVRKLMPGLNACFVDVGFEKDAFLHYLDLGPQFHSYQKYLKQVISDRKKLYPMSKASMLPDIDKDGTISSVLQQGQEVIVQIVKEPISTKGPRLTCELSFAGRYLVLIPFNDKVSVSQKIKSSEERARLKQLLQSIKPKNFGVIVRTVAEGKRVAELDAELKVLLKHWEETITKVQKATKLPSLVYEETSRTVAMLRDLFNPSYENIYVNDETVYNEVKDYVALIAPERAGIVKRYTGQLPIFDNFGITKQIKSSFGKTVSYKSGAYLIIEHTEALHVVDVNSGNRSKSTNGQEANALDVNLGAADELARQLRLRDMGGIIVVDFIDMNLAENRQKLYERMCQNMQKDRAKHNILPLSKFGLMQITRQRVRPAMDVTTDEDCPVCFGKGKIKPSILFTDTLESKIDYLVNKLKVKKFTLHIHPYVAAYVNQGFMSLKRKWQMKYGFGIKIVPNQNLAFLQYKFFDVHNQEMDMKEEFEIK
;
A
#
# COMPACT_ATOMS: atom_id res chain seq x y z
N MET A 1 16.44 17.81 -6.59
CA MET A 1 15.69 16.58 -6.29
C MET A 1 14.26 16.86 -6.66
N THR A 2 13.79 16.28 -7.76
CA THR A 2 12.40 16.44 -8.21
C THR A 2 11.57 15.36 -7.52
N SER A 3 10.46 15.74 -6.89
CA SER A 3 9.57 14.80 -6.20
C SER A 3 8.16 14.91 -6.77
N GLU A 4 7.62 13.80 -7.25
CA GLU A 4 6.30 13.73 -7.86
C GLU A 4 5.48 12.63 -7.20
N LEU A 5 4.21 12.91 -6.98
CA LEU A 5 3.27 11.90 -6.49
C LEU A 5 2.28 11.55 -7.60
N VAL A 6 2.08 10.26 -7.83
CA VAL A 6 1.17 9.76 -8.85
C VAL A 6 0.13 8.88 -8.18
N VAL A 7 -1.14 9.23 -8.31
CA VAL A 7 -2.29 8.54 -7.75
C VAL A 7 -3.07 7.89 -8.88
N ASP A 8 -3.05 6.57 -8.93
CA ASP A 8 -3.86 5.75 -9.84
C ASP A 8 -5.10 5.25 -9.10
N VAL A 9 -6.26 5.70 -9.54
CA VAL A 9 -7.56 5.34 -9.00
C VAL A 9 -8.23 4.38 -9.98
N GLN A 10 -8.44 3.15 -9.52
CA GLN A 10 -9.16 2.12 -10.26
C GLN A 10 -10.49 1.80 -9.57
N PRO A 11 -11.41 1.05 -10.22
CA PRO A 11 -12.70 0.72 -9.60
C PRO A 11 -12.60 -0.04 -8.28
N LYS A 12 -11.59 -0.92 -8.13
CA LYS A 12 -11.41 -1.77 -6.94
C LYS A 12 -10.33 -1.30 -5.98
N GLU A 13 -9.40 -0.46 -6.44
CA GLU A 13 -8.20 -0.11 -5.70
C GLU A 13 -7.73 1.30 -6.01
N ILE A 14 -6.98 1.87 -5.08
CA ILE A 14 -6.25 3.13 -5.23
C ILE A 14 -4.79 2.83 -4.97
N SER A 15 -3.93 3.24 -5.88
CA SER A 15 -2.48 3.09 -5.77
C SER A 15 -1.81 4.46 -5.77
N ILE A 16 -0.86 4.68 -4.87
CA ILE A 16 -0.07 5.90 -4.77
C ILE A 16 1.40 5.53 -4.94
N ALA A 17 2.05 6.19 -5.89
CA ALA A 17 3.47 6.08 -6.16
C ALA A 17 4.16 7.41 -5.87
N LEU A 18 5.17 7.38 -5.01
CA LEU A 18 6.08 8.52 -4.81
C LEU A 18 7.33 8.31 -5.66
N MET A 19 7.60 9.30 -6.50
CA MET A 19 8.75 9.34 -7.39
C MET A 19 9.75 10.38 -6.89
N GLU A 20 11.01 10.01 -6.79
CA GLU A 20 12.14 10.91 -6.51
C GLU A 20 13.16 10.78 -7.64
N ASP A 21 13.42 11.89 -8.34
CA ASP A 21 14.31 11.94 -9.51
C ASP A 21 14.00 10.81 -10.53
N LYS A 22 12.70 10.61 -10.80
CA LYS A 22 12.12 9.55 -11.68
C LYS A 22 12.26 8.11 -11.18
N ASN A 23 12.74 7.89 -9.95
CA ASN A 23 12.77 6.57 -9.34
C ASN A 23 11.60 6.41 -8.38
N LEU A 24 10.92 5.27 -8.44
CA LEU A 24 9.87 4.89 -7.51
C LEU A 24 10.48 4.62 -6.13
N VAL A 25 10.13 5.40 -5.12
CA VAL A 25 10.71 5.26 -3.77
C VAL A 25 9.72 4.74 -2.73
N GLU A 26 8.43 4.95 -2.97
CA GLU A 26 7.36 4.46 -2.11
C GLU A 26 6.18 4.08 -3.00
N PHE A 27 5.56 2.95 -2.72
CA PHE A 27 4.39 2.47 -3.42
C PHE A 27 3.41 1.93 -2.41
N GLN A 28 2.19 2.44 -2.46
CA GLN A 28 1.12 2.01 -1.59
C GLN A 28 -0.09 1.67 -2.44
N LYS A 29 -0.75 0.57 -2.10
CA LYS A 29 -1.93 0.08 -2.81
C LYS A 29 -2.96 -0.35 -1.79
N GLU A 30 -4.17 0.16 -1.93
CA GLU A 30 -5.26 -0.07 -0.99
C GLU A 30 -6.56 -0.33 -1.75
N GLU A 31 -7.39 -1.25 -1.25
CA GLU A 31 -8.70 -1.49 -1.87
C GLU A 31 -9.65 -0.31 -1.58
N ARG A 32 -10.49 0.02 -2.56
CA ARG A 32 -11.38 1.19 -2.52
C ARG A 32 -12.52 1.05 -1.51
N ASN A 33 -12.92 -0.19 -1.18
CA ASN A 33 -14.12 -0.51 -0.39
C ASN A 33 -13.83 -1.30 0.90
N LEU A 34 -12.65 -1.13 1.50
CA LEU A 34 -12.37 -1.72 2.80
C LEU A 34 -13.14 -0.96 3.89
N SER A 35 -14.25 -1.56 4.33
CA SER A 35 -14.84 -1.23 5.63
C SER A 35 -13.84 -1.59 6.73
N PHE A 36 -13.91 -0.92 7.89
CA PHE A 36 -13.03 -1.17 9.04
C PHE A 36 -11.56 -0.73 8.89
N SER A 37 -11.34 0.37 8.16
CA SER A 37 -10.03 1.01 7.99
C SER A 37 -9.48 1.60 9.29
N VAL A 38 -8.15 1.70 9.42
CA VAL A 38 -7.51 2.43 10.54
C VAL A 38 -8.01 3.87 10.59
N GLY A 39 -8.34 4.35 11.80
CA GLY A 39 -8.82 5.71 12.04
C GLY A 39 -10.35 5.82 12.03
N ASN A 40 -11.07 4.92 11.34
CA ASN A 40 -12.52 4.89 11.39
C ASN A 40 -13.03 4.73 12.82
N MET A 41 -14.09 5.45 13.15
CA MET A 41 -14.76 5.34 14.45
C MET A 41 -16.17 4.80 14.29
N TYR A 42 -16.50 3.86 15.15
CA TYR A 42 -17.79 3.21 15.20
C TYR A 42 -18.40 3.42 16.59
N VAL A 43 -19.70 3.63 16.64
CA VAL A 43 -20.47 3.42 17.86
C VAL A 43 -21.00 1.99 17.84
N GLY A 44 -20.67 1.22 18.87
CA GLY A 44 -20.94 -0.21 18.95
C GLY A 44 -21.37 -0.63 20.35
N LYS A 45 -21.58 -1.93 20.54
CA LYS A 45 -21.95 -2.52 21.84
C LYS A 45 -20.93 -3.55 22.28
N VAL A 46 -20.60 -3.55 23.56
CA VAL A 46 -19.78 -4.60 24.17
C VAL A 46 -20.55 -5.92 24.08
N ARG A 47 -20.08 -6.85 23.25
CA ARG A 47 -20.70 -8.16 23.05
C ARG A 47 -20.36 -9.11 24.18
N LYS A 48 -19.10 -9.15 24.60
CA LYS A 48 -18.60 -10.08 25.63
C LYS A 48 -17.38 -9.51 26.35
N LEU A 49 -17.33 -9.70 27.67
CA LEU A 49 -16.14 -9.45 28.48
C LEU A 49 -15.28 -10.72 28.56
N MET A 50 -13.96 -10.56 28.49
CA MET A 50 -12.98 -11.64 28.59
C MET A 50 -11.96 -11.30 29.71
N PRO A 51 -12.29 -11.57 30.99
CA PRO A 51 -11.43 -11.21 32.12
C PRO A 51 -10.03 -11.80 32.02
N GLY A 52 -9.92 -13.05 31.54
CA GLY A 52 -8.63 -13.74 31.37
C GLY A 52 -7.69 -13.10 30.33
N LEU A 53 -8.20 -12.23 29.45
CA LEU A 53 -7.40 -11.45 28.50
C LEU A 53 -7.33 -9.97 28.86
N ASN A 54 -7.91 -9.58 30.01
CA ASN A 54 -8.18 -8.20 30.40
C ASN A 54 -8.74 -7.34 29.23
N ALA A 55 -9.70 -7.90 28.50
CA ALA A 55 -10.21 -7.34 27.25
C ALA A 55 -11.71 -7.61 27.06
N CYS A 56 -12.30 -6.96 26.08
CA CYS A 56 -13.66 -7.23 25.65
C CYS A 56 -13.77 -7.29 24.12
N PHE A 57 -14.84 -7.92 23.67
CA PHE A 57 -15.25 -7.95 22.29
C PHE A 57 -16.37 -6.94 22.07
N VAL A 58 -16.20 -6.09 21.07
CA VAL A 58 -17.17 -5.05 20.70
C VAL A 58 -17.73 -5.40 19.33
N ASP A 59 -19.05 -5.34 19.21
CA ASP A 59 -19.73 -5.43 17.93
C ASP A 59 -19.63 -4.08 17.22
N VAL A 60 -18.91 -4.07 16.10
CA VAL A 60 -18.75 -2.92 15.18
C VAL A 60 -19.37 -3.21 13.80
N GLY A 61 -19.97 -4.38 13.61
CA GLY A 61 -20.63 -4.78 12.36
C GLY A 61 -19.72 -5.54 11.40
N PHE A 62 -18.53 -5.93 11.84
CA PHE A 62 -17.64 -6.84 11.11
C PHE A 62 -18.03 -8.30 11.40
N GLU A 63 -17.78 -9.22 10.46
CA GLU A 63 -18.12 -10.64 10.62
C GLU A 63 -17.49 -11.28 11.86
N LYS A 64 -16.32 -10.78 12.27
CA LYS A 64 -15.61 -11.20 13.48
C LYS A 64 -15.63 -10.11 14.53
N ASP A 65 -15.69 -10.55 15.79
CA ASP A 65 -15.69 -9.64 16.92
C ASP A 65 -14.40 -8.79 16.96
N ALA A 66 -14.57 -7.49 17.18
CA ALA A 66 -13.47 -6.55 17.29
C ALA A 66 -12.92 -6.55 18.73
N PHE A 67 -11.60 -6.52 18.86
CA PHE A 67 -10.91 -6.71 20.13
C PHE A 67 -10.52 -5.37 20.77
N LEU A 68 -10.94 -5.14 22.01
CA LEU A 68 -10.62 -3.95 22.81
C LEU A 68 -9.94 -4.37 24.12
N HIS A 69 -8.68 -4.01 24.32
CA HIS A 69 -7.94 -4.30 25.54
C HIS A 69 -8.16 -3.21 26.61
N TYR A 70 -8.02 -3.55 27.89
CA TYR A 70 -8.18 -2.61 29.01
C TYR A 70 -7.34 -1.34 28.87
N LEU A 71 -6.06 -1.50 28.56
CA LEU A 71 -5.15 -0.36 28.36
C LEU A 71 -5.52 0.51 27.14
N ASP A 72 -6.28 -0.03 26.20
CA ASP A 72 -6.75 0.72 25.03
C ASP A 72 -8.04 1.53 25.34
N LEU A 73 -8.58 1.46 26.57
CA LEU A 73 -9.69 2.33 27.00
C LEU A 73 -9.27 3.79 27.21
N GLY A 74 -8.01 3.99 27.60
CA GLY A 74 -7.46 5.27 27.98
C GLY A 74 -7.80 5.71 29.41
N PRO A 75 -6.97 6.57 30.02
CA PRO A 75 -7.14 7.02 31.41
C PRO A 75 -8.49 7.71 31.64
N GLN A 76 -8.96 8.47 30.66
CA GLN A 76 -10.15 9.32 30.77
C GLN A 76 -11.46 8.63 30.34
N PHE A 77 -11.46 7.29 30.30
CA PHE A 77 -12.59 6.50 29.84
C PHE A 77 -13.91 6.80 30.58
N HIS A 78 -13.87 7.00 31.90
CA HIS A 78 -15.07 7.35 32.68
C HIS A 78 -15.69 8.69 32.25
N SER A 79 -14.86 9.72 32.02
CA SER A 79 -15.29 11.04 31.53
C SER A 79 -15.98 10.91 30.18
N TYR A 80 -15.34 10.17 29.28
CA TYR A 80 -15.84 9.86 27.95
C TYR A 80 -17.18 9.12 28.02
N GLN A 81 -17.30 8.08 28.84
CA GLN A 81 -18.52 7.27 28.94
C GLN A 81 -19.70 8.06 29.51
N LYS A 82 -19.45 8.93 30.49
CA LYS A 82 -20.48 9.83 31.03
C LYS A 82 -21.00 10.79 29.95
N TYR A 83 -20.10 11.37 29.16
CA TYR A 83 -20.47 12.24 28.05
C TYR A 83 -21.27 11.49 26.98
N LEU A 84 -20.85 10.27 26.60
CA LEU A 84 -21.58 9.43 25.65
C LEU A 84 -23.02 9.20 26.09
N LYS A 85 -23.25 8.84 27.36
CA LYS A 85 -24.60 8.65 27.91
C LYS A 85 -25.45 9.92 27.80
N GLN A 86 -24.87 11.09 28.06
CA GLN A 86 -25.57 12.38 27.93
C GLN A 86 -25.96 12.65 26.47
N VAL A 87 -25.02 12.46 25.53
CA VAL A 87 -25.26 12.65 24.09
C VAL A 87 -26.35 11.73 23.57
N ILE A 88 -26.35 10.44 23.97
CA ILE A 88 -27.34 9.47 23.51
C ILE A 88 -28.73 9.73 24.14
N SER A 89 -28.76 10.25 25.37
CA SER A 89 -30.02 10.51 26.10
C SER A 89 -30.85 11.68 25.54
N ASP A 90 -30.21 12.75 25.06
CA ASP A 90 -30.89 13.89 24.43
C ASP A 90 -30.65 13.85 22.93
N ARG A 91 -31.67 13.50 22.13
CA ARG A 91 -31.56 13.45 20.65
C ARG A 91 -31.82 14.79 19.95
N LYS A 92 -32.18 15.84 20.69
CA LYS A 92 -32.58 17.14 20.11
C LYS A 92 -31.49 18.18 20.19
N LYS A 93 -30.69 18.19 21.27
CA LYS A 93 -29.63 19.19 21.47
C LYS A 93 -28.32 18.52 21.83
N LEU A 94 -27.27 18.83 21.08
CA LEU A 94 -25.94 18.29 21.35
C LEU A 94 -25.36 18.89 22.63
N TYR A 95 -24.87 18.03 23.53
CA TYR A 95 -24.26 18.46 24.78
C TYR A 95 -22.87 19.05 24.51
N PRO A 96 -22.60 20.33 24.82
CA PRO A 96 -21.33 20.95 24.45
C PRO A 96 -20.14 20.31 25.17
N MET A 97 -19.08 19.98 24.43
CA MET A 97 -17.86 19.38 24.99
C MET A 97 -17.21 20.24 26.09
N SER A 98 -17.30 21.57 25.99
CA SER A 98 -16.79 22.50 27.00
C SER A 98 -17.46 22.37 28.37
N LYS A 99 -18.65 21.76 28.43
CA LYS A 99 -19.41 21.47 29.65
C LYS A 99 -19.22 20.03 30.15
N ALA A 100 -18.52 19.18 29.40
CA ALA A 100 -18.22 17.82 29.82
C ALA A 100 -17.42 17.82 31.12
N SER A 101 -17.85 16.99 32.08
CA SER A 101 -17.17 16.84 33.36
C SER A 101 -16.02 15.83 33.24
N MET A 102 -14.83 16.23 33.66
CA MET A 102 -13.68 15.34 33.80
C MET A 102 -13.81 14.56 35.11
N LEU A 103 -13.80 13.23 35.02
CA LEU A 103 -13.77 12.29 36.13
C LEU A 103 -12.33 11.82 36.39
N PRO A 104 -12.06 11.21 37.55
CA PRO A 104 -10.75 10.61 37.83
C PRO A 104 -10.36 9.55 36.79
N ASP A 105 -9.06 9.45 36.56
CA ASP A 105 -8.50 8.43 35.67
C ASP A 105 -8.89 7.02 36.12
N ILE A 106 -9.09 6.10 35.17
CA ILE A 106 -9.18 4.68 35.48
C ILE A 106 -7.85 4.18 36.06
N ASP A 107 -7.91 3.18 36.93
CA ASP A 107 -6.72 2.52 37.45
C ASP A 107 -5.89 1.95 36.29
N LYS A 108 -4.57 2.07 36.34
CA LYS A 108 -3.70 1.54 35.28
C LYS A 108 -3.63 0.02 35.33
N ASP A 109 -3.74 -0.56 36.53
CA ASP A 109 -3.62 -1.99 36.79
C ASP A 109 -4.98 -2.67 37.02
N GLY A 110 -6.07 -1.96 36.67
CA GLY A 110 -7.43 -2.45 36.83
C GLY A 110 -7.84 -3.53 35.81
N THR A 111 -9.11 -3.93 35.90
CA THR A 111 -9.67 -4.98 35.04
C THR A 111 -10.80 -4.46 34.16
N ILE A 112 -10.94 -5.03 32.96
CA ILE A 112 -12.00 -4.66 32.02
C ILE A 112 -13.40 -4.83 32.62
N SER A 113 -13.59 -5.83 33.48
CA SER A 113 -14.88 -6.15 34.10
C SER A 113 -15.31 -5.17 35.18
N SER A 114 -14.38 -4.40 35.75
CA SER A 114 -14.74 -3.34 36.71
C SER A 114 -15.16 -2.04 36.01
N VAL A 115 -14.81 -1.86 34.74
CA VAL A 115 -15.02 -0.61 33.98
C VAL A 115 -16.12 -0.73 32.92
N LEU A 116 -16.26 -1.90 32.29
CA LEU A 116 -17.24 -2.16 31.23
C LEU A 116 -18.24 -3.25 31.61
N GLN A 117 -19.44 -3.13 31.05
CA GLN A 117 -20.51 -4.12 31.16
C GLN A 117 -20.90 -4.65 29.78
N GLN A 118 -21.43 -5.87 29.75
CA GLN A 118 -21.99 -6.43 28.51
C GLN A 118 -23.21 -5.60 28.06
N GLY A 119 -23.33 -5.38 26.76
CA GLY A 119 -24.37 -4.55 26.14
C GLY A 119 -24.12 -3.05 26.23
N GLN A 120 -23.08 -2.61 26.96
CA GLN A 120 -22.73 -1.21 27.08
C GLN A 120 -22.32 -0.62 25.74
N GLU A 121 -22.84 0.57 25.45
CA GLU A 121 -22.52 1.33 24.24
C GLU A 121 -21.18 2.04 24.41
N VAL A 122 -20.35 1.98 23.38
CA VAL A 122 -19.00 2.57 23.33
C VAL A 122 -18.73 3.14 21.93
N ILE A 123 -17.97 4.23 21.85
CA ILE A 123 -17.34 4.66 20.59
C ILE A 123 -15.93 4.11 20.63
N VAL A 124 -15.56 3.48 19.52
CA VAL A 124 -14.28 2.82 19.35
C VAL A 124 -13.66 3.29 18.05
N GLN A 125 -12.36 3.49 18.06
CA GLN A 125 -11.56 3.80 16.88
C GLN A 125 -10.73 2.57 16.51
N ILE A 126 -10.63 2.29 15.21
CA ILE A 126 -9.82 1.19 14.69
C ILE A 126 -8.35 1.58 14.72
N VAL A 127 -7.55 0.80 15.44
CA VAL A 127 -6.09 0.96 15.53
C VAL A 127 -5.37 -0.02 14.60
N LYS A 128 -5.93 -1.22 14.42
CA LYS A 128 -5.43 -2.21 13.46
C LYS A 128 -6.58 -2.81 12.68
N GLU A 129 -6.41 -2.87 11.36
CA GLU A 129 -7.31 -3.55 10.44
C GLU A 129 -7.42 -5.04 10.77
N PRO A 130 -8.53 -5.70 10.37
CA PRO A 130 -8.63 -7.15 10.48
C PRO A 130 -7.53 -7.83 9.66
N ILE A 131 -6.85 -8.81 10.26
CA ILE A 131 -5.80 -9.59 9.58
C ILE A 131 -6.20 -11.05 9.60
N SER A 132 -6.35 -11.64 8.41
CA SER A 132 -6.65 -13.06 8.22
C SER A 132 -7.89 -13.48 9.02
N THR A 133 -7.71 -14.25 10.10
CA THR A 133 -8.80 -14.78 10.91
C THR A 133 -9.12 -13.93 12.15
N LYS A 134 -8.42 -12.82 12.40
CA LYS A 134 -8.61 -11.97 13.58
C LYS A 134 -9.41 -10.71 13.22
N GLY A 135 -10.40 -10.37 14.05
CA GLY A 135 -11.12 -9.09 13.95
C GLY A 135 -10.20 -7.89 14.22
N PRO A 136 -10.67 -6.66 13.94
CA PRO A 136 -9.89 -5.44 14.12
C PRO A 136 -9.55 -5.19 15.59
N ARG A 137 -8.44 -4.49 15.85
CA ARG A 137 -8.09 -3.99 17.19
C ARG A 137 -8.60 -2.57 17.37
N LEU A 138 -9.21 -2.32 18.52
CA LEU A 138 -9.90 -1.08 18.85
C LEU A 138 -9.20 -0.31 19.97
N THR A 139 -9.52 0.98 20.06
CA THR A 139 -9.24 1.84 21.22
C THR A 139 -10.42 2.77 21.50
N CYS A 140 -10.62 3.15 22.76
CA CYS A 140 -11.50 4.26 23.14
C CYS A 140 -10.73 5.59 23.33
N GLU A 141 -9.41 5.60 23.14
CA GLU A 141 -8.61 6.83 23.03
C GLU A 141 -8.81 7.46 21.66
N LEU A 142 -9.97 8.08 21.47
CA LEU A 142 -10.34 8.69 20.20
C LEU A 142 -9.35 9.81 19.84
N SER A 143 -8.94 9.85 18.58
CA SER A 143 -8.07 10.89 18.07
C SER A 143 -8.40 11.25 16.63
N PHE A 144 -8.27 12.53 16.29
CA PHE A 144 -8.43 13.04 14.93
C PHE A 144 -7.09 13.54 14.46
N ALA A 145 -6.52 12.86 13.46
CA ALA A 145 -5.18 13.16 12.99
C ALA A 145 -5.23 14.15 11.82
N GLY A 146 -4.67 15.33 12.04
CA GLY A 146 -4.29 16.28 11.00
C GLY A 146 -2.84 16.07 10.53
N ARG A 147 -2.42 16.91 9.59
CA ARG A 147 -1.05 17.01 9.10
C ARG A 147 -0.10 17.54 10.16
N TYR A 148 -0.48 18.63 10.83
CA TYR A 148 0.36 19.30 11.83
C TYR A 148 -0.04 18.89 13.25
N LEU A 149 -1.32 18.65 13.49
CA LEU A 149 -1.90 18.41 14.81
C LEU A 149 -2.60 17.07 14.91
N VAL A 150 -2.67 16.49 16.10
CA VAL A 150 -3.61 15.43 16.44
C VAL A 150 -4.48 15.93 17.58
N LEU A 151 -5.79 15.95 17.37
CA LEU A 151 -6.76 16.38 18.37
C LEU A 151 -7.23 15.17 19.20
N ILE A 152 -7.21 15.30 20.52
CA ILE A 152 -7.60 14.24 21.46
C ILE A 152 -8.70 14.78 22.39
N PRO A 153 -9.95 14.33 22.31
CA PRO A 153 -11.00 14.70 23.26
C PRO A 153 -10.71 14.19 24.68
N PHE A 154 -11.29 14.82 25.70
CA PHE A 154 -11.12 14.46 27.12
C PHE A 154 -9.66 14.49 27.58
N ASN A 155 -8.89 15.41 27.03
CA ASN A 155 -7.53 15.70 27.45
C ASN A 155 -7.40 17.24 27.55
N ASP A 156 -6.44 17.75 28.29
CA ASP A 156 -6.22 19.21 28.40
C ASP A 156 -4.76 19.61 28.11
N LYS A 157 -3.92 18.63 27.75
CA LYS A 157 -2.49 18.81 27.55
C LYS A 157 -2.16 19.14 26.10
N VAL A 158 -1.20 20.03 25.91
CA VAL A 158 -0.48 20.21 24.64
C VAL A 158 0.86 19.49 24.73
N SER A 159 1.06 18.54 23.83
CA SER A 159 2.28 17.73 23.73
C SER A 159 2.97 17.98 22.40
N VAL A 160 4.30 18.10 22.38
CA VAL A 160 5.07 18.35 21.15
C VAL A 160 5.91 17.12 20.81
N SER A 161 5.99 16.77 19.52
CA SER A 161 6.80 15.65 19.02
C SER A 161 8.23 15.70 19.52
N GLN A 162 8.73 14.57 20.03
CA GLN A 162 10.12 14.42 20.47
C GLN A 162 11.13 14.54 19.32
N LYS A 163 10.69 14.42 18.06
CA LYS A 163 11.57 14.54 16.88
C LYS A 163 11.99 15.99 16.58
N ILE A 164 11.23 16.99 17.03
CA ILE A 164 11.61 18.41 16.93
C ILE A 164 12.74 18.63 17.94
N LYS A 165 13.98 18.91 17.53
CA LYS A 165 15.12 18.94 18.47
C LYS A 165 15.24 20.27 19.22
N SER A 166 14.86 21.39 18.58
CA SER A 166 14.95 22.71 19.18
C SER A 166 14.01 22.85 20.38
N SER A 167 14.56 23.16 21.55
CA SER A 167 13.79 23.43 22.78
C SER A 167 12.96 24.71 22.65
N GLU A 168 13.51 25.74 22.02
CA GLU A 168 12.86 27.02 21.75
C GLU A 168 11.61 26.82 20.90
N GLU A 169 11.73 26.05 19.83
CA GLU A 169 10.62 25.77 18.93
C GLU A 169 9.52 24.93 19.61
N ARG A 170 9.91 23.93 20.41
CA ARG A 170 8.96 23.17 21.23
C ARG A 170 8.19 24.08 22.18
N ALA A 171 8.88 25.01 22.85
CA ALA A 171 8.25 25.95 23.77
C ALA A 171 7.30 26.89 23.03
N ARG A 172 7.72 27.44 21.88
CA ARG A 172 6.89 28.29 21.01
C ARG A 172 5.61 27.56 20.59
N LEU A 173 5.73 26.39 19.96
CA LEU A 173 4.58 25.62 19.49
C LEU A 173 3.62 25.25 20.63
N LYS A 174 4.17 24.85 21.78
CA LYS A 174 3.37 24.53 22.96
C LYS A 174 2.57 25.75 23.45
N GLN A 175 3.21 26.91 23.57
CA GLN A 175 2.55 28.14 24.02
C GLN A 175 1.47 28.61 23.03
N LEU A 176 1.76 28.57 21.73
CA LEU A 176 0.82 28.94 20.69
C LEU A 176 -0.44 28.09 20.74
N LEU A 177 -0.29 26.76 20.77
CA LEU A 177 -1.44 25.87 20.80
C LEU A 177 -2.18 25.91 22.12
N GLN A 178 -1.50 26.12 23.24
CA GLN A 178 -2.16 26.29 24.53
C GLN A 178 -3.12 27.49 24.52
N SER A 179 -2.82 28.54 23.74
CA SER A 179 -3.66 29.74 23.64
C SER A 179 -4.92 29.57 22.78
N ILE A 180 -4.89 28.68 21.77
CA ILE A 180 -6.01 28.49 20.83
C ILE A 180 -6.80 27.20 21.07
N LYS A 181 -6.25 26.27 21.86
CA LYS A 181 -6.88 24.98 22.18
C LYS A 181 -8.16 25.18 23.01
N PRO A 182 -9.29 24.58 22.60
CA PRO A 182 -10.50 24.62 23.41
C PRO A 182 -10.39 23.78 24.69
N LYS A 183 -11.26 24.07 25.65
CA LYS A 183 -11.37 23.31 26.91
C LYS A 183 -11.74 21.85 26.63
N ASN A 184 -11.20 20.92 27.41
CA ASN A 184 -11.44 19.47 27.33
C ASN A 184 -10.94 18.79 26.03
N PHE A 185 -10.08 19.45 25.26
CA PHE A 185 -9.33 18.83 24.17
C PHE A 185 -7.83 18.91 24.42
N GLY A 186 -7.09 17.83 24.18
CA GLY A 186 -5.64 17.83 24.09
C GLY A 186 -5.21 17.96 22.64
N VAL A 187 -3.98 18.42 22.42
CA VAL A 187 -3.39 18.52 21.09
C VAL A 187 -1.97 17.97 21.10
N ILE A 188 -1.67 17.08 20.17
CA ILE A 188 -0.30 16.63 19.89
C ILE A 188 0.22 17.33 18.64
N VAL A 189 1.35 18.00 18.76
CA VAL A 189 2.04 18.69 17.66
C VAL A 189 2.97 17.70 16.95
N ARG A 190 2.71 17.44 15.68
CA ARG A 190 3.52 16.56 14.82
C ARG A 190 4.78 17.29 14.35
N THR A 191 5.79 16.54 13.93
CA THR A 191 7.08 17.10 13.49
C THR A 191 6.94 18.08 12.31
N VAL A 192 5.97 17.85 11.42
CA VAL A 192 5.73 18.69 10.23
C VAL A 192 5.21 20.10 10.58
N ALA A 193 4.81 20.32 11.84
CA ALA A 193 4.37 21.63 12.34
C ALA A 193 5.53 22.59 12.65
N GLU A 194 6.78 22.12 12.61
CA GLU A 194 7.97 22.94 12.88
C GLU A 194 8.02 24.16 11.94
N GLY A 195 8.23 25.34 12.52
CA GLY A 195 8.28 26.62 11.83
C GLY A 195 6.93 27.17 11.37
N LYS A 196 5.82 26.45 11.58
CA LYS A 196 4.49 26.88 11.13
C LYS A 196 3.92 28.03 11.97
N ARG A 197 3.14 28.88 11.30
CA ARG A 197 2.49 30.04 11.91
C ARG A 197 1.18 29.64 12.60
N VAL A 198 0.74 30.46 13.56
CA VAL A 198 -0.48 30.22 14.33
C VAL A 198 -1.70 30.07 13.44
N ALA A 199 -1.82 30.90 12.39
CA ALA A 199 -2.97 30.87 11.48
C ALA A 199 -3.13 29.51 10.78
N GLU A 200 -2.03 28.86 10.37
CA GLU A 200 -2.07 27.55 9.73
C GLU A 200 -2.49 26.46 10.72
N LEU A 201 -1.96 26.52 11.95
CA LEU A 201 -2.30 25.57 13.01
C LEU A 201 -3.74 25.73 13.49
N ASP A 202 -4.23 26.96 13.60
CA ASP A 202 -5.62 27.28 13.98
C ASP A 202 -6.63 26.84 12.91
N ALA A 203 -6.30 27.04 11.64
CA ALA A 203 -7.13 26.57 10.53
C ALA A 203 -7.31 25.04 10.58
N GLU A 204 -6.22 24.29 10.77
CA GLU A 204 -6.30 22.83 10.91
C GLU A 204 -7.03 22.41 12.19
N LEU A 205 -6.76 23.07 13.32
CA LEU A 205 -7.43 22.78 14.58
C LEU A 205 -8.96 22.90 14.46
N LYS A 206 -9.45 23.95 13.77
CA LYS A 206 -10.89 24.14 13.50
C LYS A 206 -11.49 23.01 12.68
N VAL A 207 -10.76 22.47 11.70
CA VAL A 207 -11.20 21.31 10.91
C VAL A 207 -11.31 20.07 11.79
N LEU A 208 -10.31 19.80 12.63
CA LEU A 208 -10.35 18.64 13.55
C LEU A 208 -11.48 18.76 14.58
N LEU A 209 -11.77 19.97 15.06
CA LEU A 209 -12.91 20.23 15.94
C LEU A 209 -14.24 20.01 15.24
N LYS A 210 -14.37 20.43 13.98
CA LYS A 210 -15.55 20.17 13.16
C LYS A 210 -15.77 18.66 12.97
N HIS A 211 -14.70 17.89 12.71
CA HIS A 211 -14.81 16.42 12.62
C HIS A 211 -15.33 15.80 13.92
N TRP A 212 -14.86 16.28 15.07
CA TRP A 212 -15.39 15.85 16.36
C TRP A 212 -16.89 16.15 16.50
N GLU A 213 -17.31 17.39 16.20
CA GLU A 213 -18.71 17.80 16.31
C GLU A 213 -19.62 16.98 15.39
N GLU A 214 -19.20 16.74 14.15
CA GLU A 214 -19.92 15.90 13.19
C GLU A 214 -20.00 14.43 13.65
N THR A 215 -18.90 13.90 14.20
CA THR A 215 -18.84 12.53 14.74
C THR A 215 -19.84 12.35 15.88
N ILE A 216 -19.83 13.26 16.85
CA ILE A 216 -20.76 13.20 17.98
C ILE A 216 -22.21 13.44 17.54
N THR A 217 -22.43 14.27 16.53
CA THR A 217 -23.77 14.44 15.92
C THR A 217 -24.26 13.14 15.29
N LYS A 218 -23.39 12.41 14.57
CA LYS A 218 -23.73 11.10 13.99
C LYS A 218 -24.01 10.07 15.08
N VAL A 219 -23.24 10.05 16.17
CA VAL A 219 -23.49 9.20 17.35
C VAL A 219 -24.87 9.47 17.94
N GLN A 220 -25.22 10.75 18.17
CA GLN A 220 -26.53 11.15 18.71
C GLN A 220 -27.70 10.71 17.82
N LYS A 221 -27.51 10.76 16.51
CA LYS A 221 -28.52 10.40 15.50
C LYS A 221 -28.56 8.90 15.16
N ALA A 222 -27.59 8.11 15.63
CA ALA A 222 -27.52 6.68 15.34
C ALA A 222 -28.75 5.96 15.92
N THR A 223 -29.63 5.47 15.05
CA THR A 223 -30.84 4.74 15.44
C THR A 223 -30.62 3.24 15.56
N LYS A 224 -29.60 2.71 14.88
CA LYS A 224 -29.18 1.32 14.91
C LYS A 224 -27.69 1.24 15.23
N LEU A 225 -27.32 0.28 16.07
CA LEU A 225 -25.95 -0.04 16.42
C LEU A 225 -25.63 -1.45 15.90
N PRO A 226 -24.41 -1.70 15.42
CA PRO A 226 -23.30 -0.75 15.30
C PRO A 226 -23.45 0.22 14.11
N SER A 227 -22.77 1.38 14.17
CA SER A 227 -22.80 2.39 13.11
C SER A 227 -21.46 3.11 12.94
N LEU A 228 -21.06 3.35 11.70
CA LEU A 228 -19.91 4.18 11.34
C LEU A 228 -20.24 5.66 11.62
N VAL A 229 -19.49 6.28 12.53
CA VAL A 229 -19.73 7.68 12.96
C VAL A 229 -18.64 8.63 12.51
N TYR A 230 -17.44 8.12 12.26
CA TYR A 230 -16.37 8.86 11.62
C TYR A 230 -15.68 7.95 10.63
N GLU A 231 -15.57 8.41 9.40
CA GLU A 231 -14.73 7.81 8.40
C GLU A 231 -13.51 8.70 8.28
N GLU A 232 -12.32 8.13 8.46
CA GLU A 232 -11.10 8.87 8.18
C GLU A 232 -11.17 9.30 6.70
N THR A 233 -10.87 10.57 6.40
CA THR A 233 -10.98 11.16 5.05
C THR A 233 -10.47 10.20 3.98
N SER A 234 -11.10 10.22 2.78
CA SER A 234 -10.70 9.52 1.55
C SER A 234 -9.29 8.96 1.63
N ARG A 235 -9.13 7.64 1.51
CA ARG A 235 -7.85 6.94 1.74
C ARG A 235 -6.66 7.67 1.10
N THR A 236 -6.85 8.23 -0.09
CA THR A 236 -5.87 9.08 -0.79
C THR A 236 -5.38 10.26 0.06
N VAL A 237 -6.28 10.98 0.72
CA VAL A 237 -6.00 12.08 1.64
C VAL A 237 -5.29 11.59 2.90
N ALA A 238 -5.70 10.45 3.47
CA ALA A 238 -5.03 9.85 4.61
C ALA A 238 -3.57 9.45 4.28
N MET A 239 -3.35 8.85 3.10
CA MET A 239 -2.02 8.51 2.59
C MET A 239 -1.21 9.77 2.30
N LEU A 240 -1.82 10.78 1.69
CA LEU A 240 -1.22 12.09 1.43
C LEU A 240 -0.87 12.86 2.70
N ARG A 241 -1.64 12.75 3.78
CA ARG A 241 -1.34 13.44 5.04
C ARG A 241 0.04 13.11 5.56
N ASP A 242 0.41 11.84 5.47
CA ASP A 242 1.71 11.37 5.92
C ASP A 242 2.75 11.50 4.78
N LEU A 243 2.40 11.20 3.53
CA LEU A 243 3.29 11.32 2.37
C LEU A 243 3.68 12.76 2.01
N PHE A 244 2.75 13.70 2.05
CA PHE A 244 2.91 15.01 1.44
C PHE A 244 4.06 15.80 2.04
N ASN A 245 5.01 16.14 1.18
CA ASN A 245 6.07 17.08 1.44
C ASN A 245 5.80 18.34 0.60
N PRO A 246 5.84 19.56 1.17
CA PRO A 246 5.67 20.79 0.40
C PRO A 246 6.67 20.95 -0.76
N SER A 247 7.78 20.22 -0.75
CA SER A 247 8.75 20.17 -1.85
C SER A 247 8.26 19.44 -3.10
N TYR A 248 7.09 18.79 -3.08
CA TYR A 248 6.56 18.08 -4.25
C TYR A 248 6.26 19.04 -5.39
N GLU A 249 6.78 18.75 -6.57
CA GLU A 249 6.59 19.58 -7.76
C GLU A 249 5.20 19.37 -8.36
N ASN A 250 4.74 18.12 -8.41
CA ASN A 250 3.46 17.75 -9.00
C ASN A 250 2.79 16.60 -8.24
N ILE A 251 1.46 16.63 -8.17
CA ILE A 251 0.61 15.52 -7.74
C ILE A 251 -0.35 15.21 -8.88
N TYR A 252 -0.22 14.05 -9.51
CA TYR A 252 -1.05 13.63 -10.63
C TYR A 252 -2.12 12.65 -10.17
N VAL A 253 -3.38 12.88 -10.54
CA VAL A 253 -4.52 12.01 -10.21
C VAL A 253 -5.36 11.76 -11.45
N ASN A 254 -5.70 10.50 -11.75
CA ASN A 254 -6.50 10.15 -12.95
C ASN A 254 -8.03 10.14 -12.74
N ASP A 255 -8.52 10.25 -11.51
CA ASP A 255 -9.96 10.32 -11.20
C ASP A 255 -10.37 11.72 -10.75
N GLU A 256 -11.53 12.18 -11.22
CA GLU A 256 -12.04 13.53 -10.97
C GLU A 256 -12.46 13.77 -9.52
N THR A 257 -13.12 12.79 -8.90
CA THR A 257 -13.58 12.91 -7.52
C THR A 257 -12.40 12.98 -6.59
N VAL A 258 -11.44 12.05 -6.74
CA VAL A 258 -10.22 12.02 -5.95
C VAL A 258 -9.34 13.24 -6.23
N TYR A 259 -9.26 13.72 -7.46
CA TYR A 259 -8.53 14.95 -7.79
C TYR A 259 -9.04 16.15 -7.00
N ASN A 260 -10.36 16.34 -6.93
CA ASN A 260 -10.95 17.45 -6.19
C ASN A 260 -10.69 17.30 -4.68
N GLU A 261 -10.85 16.10 -4.12
CA GLU A 261 -10.55 15.83 -2.71
C GLU A 261 -9.09 16.13 -2.36
N VAL A 262 -8.15 15.69 -3.20
CA VAL A 262 -6.71 15.94 -3.02
C VAL A 262 -6.40 17.43 -3.15
N LYS A 263 -7.00 18.12 -4.12
CA LYS A 263 -6.81 19.55 -4.33
C LYS A 263 -7.33 20.36 -3.15
N ASP A 264 -8.52 20.04 -2.64
CA ASP A 264 -9.11 20.70 -1.49
C ASP A 264 -8.26 20.48 -0.23
N TYR A 265 -7.76 19.25 -0.04
CA TYR A 265 -6.84 18.95 1.05
C TYR A 265 -5.54 19.76 0.95
N VAL A 266 -4.89 19.80 -0.21
CA VAL A 266 -3.66 20.58 -0.42
C VAL A 266 -3.92 22.08 -0.22
N ALA A 267 -5.05 22.60 -0.71
CA ALA A 267 -5.44 23.99 -0.53
C ALA A 267 -5.65 24.36 0.95
N LEU A 268 -6.13 23.41 1.76
CA LEU A 268 -6.29 23.61 3.21
C LEU A 268 -4.95 23.71 3.94
N ILE A 269 -3.97 22.85 3.60
CA ILE A 269 -2.70 22.74 4.33
C ILE A 269 -1.59 23.66 3.80
N ALA A 270 -1.65 24.01 2.51
CA ALA A 270 -0.68 24.81 1.77
C ALA A 270 -1.40 25.49 0.58
N PRO A 271 -2.20 26.54 0.84
CA PRO A 271 -3.01 27.22 -0.17
C PRO A 271 -2.24 27.61 -1.43
N GLU A 272 -1.01 28.10 -1.26
CA GLU A 272 -0.11 28.53 -2.33
C GLU A 272 0.37 27.37 -3.23
N ARG A 273 0.19 26.12 -2.79
CA ARG A 273 0.60 24.91 -3.51
C ARG A 273 -0.58 24.16 -4.14
N ALA A 274 -1.81 24.64 -4.03
CA ALA A 274 -2.97 23.96 -4.62
C ALA A 274 -2.82 23.68 -6.14
N GLY A 275 -2.05 24.51 -6.86
CA GLY A 275 -1.77 24.35 -8.29
C GLY A 275 -0.83 23.19 -8.67
N ILE A 276 -0.17 22.53 -7.71
CA ILE A 276 0.66 21.35 -8.00
C ILE A 276 -0.19 20.11 -8.28
N VAL A 277 -1.45 20.10 -7.83
CA VAL A 277 -2.38 19.00 -8.07
C VAL A 277 -2.92 19.13 -9.49
N LYS A 278 -2.69 18.09 -10.30
CA LYS A 278 -3.01 18.04 -11.72
C LYS A 278 -3.85 16.81 -12.02
N ARG A 279 -4.98 17.00 -12.71
CA ARG A 279 -5.77 15.89 -13.25
C ARG A 279 -5.05 15.33 -14.46
N TYR A 280 -4.80 14.02 -14.45
CA TYR A 280 -4.27 13.29 -15.59
C TYR A 280 -5.42 12.80 -16.48
N THR A 281 -5.39 13.17 -17.75
CA THR A 281 -6.41 12.81 -18.76
C THR A 281 -5.80 12.18 -20.01
N GLY A 282 -4.54 11.73 -19.93
CA GLY A 282 -3.84 11.08 -21.04
C GLY A 282 -4.45 9.73 -21.42
N GLN A 283 -4.19 9.29 -22.66
CA GLN A 283 -4.72 8.02 -23.18
C GLN A 283 -4.03 6.78 -22.58
N LEU A 284 -2.75 6.90 -22.21
CA LEU A 284 -2.02 5.83 -21.55
C LEU A 284 -2.45 5.71 -20.08
N PRO A 285 -2.46 4.51 -19.48
CA PRO A 285 -2.60 4.38 -18.03
C PRO A 285 -1.59 5.27 -17.30
N ILE A 286 -2.02 5.90 -16.21
CA ILE A 286 -1.21 6.94 -15.55
C ILE A 286 0.17 6.42 -15.14
N PHE A 287 0.26 5.22 -14.56
CA PHE A 287 1.55 4.62 -14.18
C PHE A 287 2.45 4.28 -15.36
N ASP A 288 1.89 3.90 -16.50
CA ASP A 288 2.68 3.65 -17.72
C ASP A 288 3.27 4.97 -18.24
N ASN A 289 2.48 6.04 -18.25
CA ASN A 289 2.93 7.37 -18.67
C ASN A 289 4.12 7.88 -17.83
N PHE A 290 4.14 7.60 -16.52
CA PHE A 290 5.23 7.99 -15.62
C PHE A 290 6.33 6.91 -15.48
N GLY A 291 6.26 5.80 -16.22
CA GLY A 291 7.24 4.71 -16.15
C GLY A 291 7.26 3.95 -14.82
N ILE A 292 6.19 4.04 -14.04
CA ILE A 292 6.02 3.41 -12.72
C ILE A 292 5.78 1.92 -12.87
N THR A 293 4.93 1.49 -13.82
CA THR A 293 4.59 0.08 -14.03
C THR A 293 5.83 -0.78 -14.26
N LYS A 294 6.78 -0.29 -15.07
CA LYS A 294 8.06 -0.96 -15.31
C LYS A 294 8.86 -1.13 -14.01
N GLN A 295 8.90 -0.08 -13.19
CA GLN A 295 9.64 -0.08 -11.93
C GLN A 295 8.99 -0.99 -10.89
N ILE A 296 7.66 -1.07 -10.83
CA ILE A 296 6.94 -2.03 -9.99
C ILE A 296 7.35 -3.46 -10.40
N LYS A 297 7.21 -3.80 -11.68
CA LYS A 297 7.57 -5.14 -12.19
C LYS A 297 9.04 -5.51 -11.94
N SER A 298 9.96 -4.55 -12.05
CA SER A 298 11.39 -4.81 -11.81
C SER A 298 11.80 -4.78 -10.34
N SER A 299 11.06 -4.06 -9.48
CA SER A 299 11.46 -3.81 -8.09
C SER A 299 10.82 -4.75 -7.08
N PHE A 300 9.69 -5.39 -7.40
CA PHE A 300 8.97 -6.29 -6.47
C PHE A 300 9.32 -7.78 -6.63
N GLY A 301 9.94 -8.17 -7.75
CA GLY A 301 10.43 -9.54 -7.95
C GLY A 301 11.54 -9.94 -6.97
N LYS A 302 11.80 -11.24 -6.84
CA LYS A 302 12.85 -11.78 -5.94
C LYS A 302 14.25 -11.20 -6.22
N THR A 303 14.57 -10.99 -7.50
CA THR A 303 15.84 -10.43 -7.94
C THR A 303 15.67 -8.97 -8.33
N VAL A 304 16.34 -8.07 -7.61
CA VAL A 304 16.30 -6.63 -7.84
C VAL A 304 17.63 -6.18 -8.43
N SER A 305 17.64 -5.90 -9.72
CA SER A 305 18.82 -5.33 -10.37
C SER A 305 18.92 -3.83 -10.08
N TYR A 306 20.13 -3.37 -9.75
CA TYR A 306 20.42 -1.95 -9.57
C TYR A 306 21.61 -1.53 -10.45
N LYS A 307 21.96 -0.24 -10.38
CA LYS A 307 22.93 0.37 -11.31
C LYS A 307 24.18 -0.50 -11.44
N SER A 308 24.58 -0.74 -12.69
CA SER A 308 25.83 -1.41 -13.08
C SER A 308 25.87 -2.94 -13.07
N GLY A 309 24.71 -3.61 -13.15
CA GLY A 309 24.64 -5.07 -13.38
C GLY A 309 24.76 -5.93 -12.12
N ALA A 310 24.91 -5.29 -10.97
CA ALA A 310 24.76 -5.92 -9.66
C ALA A 310 23.28 -6.05 -9.30
N TYR A 311 22.96 -7.02 -8.44
CA TYR A 311 21.58 -7.29 -8.04
C TYR A 311 21.48 -7.76 -6.59
N LEU A 312 20.32 -7.52 -5.99
CA LEU A 312 19.94 -8.04 -4.69
C LEU A 312 19.01 -9.24 -4.89
N ILE A 313 19.18 -10.28 -4.09
CA ILE A 313 18.17 -11.32 -3.92
C ILE A 313 17.48 -11.06 -2.60
N ILE A 314 16.17 -10.81 -2.63
CA ILE A 314 15.36 -10.55 -1.44
C ILE A 314 14.42 -11.72 -1.21
N GLU A 315 14.55 -12.37 -0.06
CA GLU A 315 13.70 -13.48 0.36
C GLU A 315 13.01 -13.19 1.69
N HIS A 316 11.79 -13.72 1.81
CA HIS A 316 11.01 -13.65 3.04
C HIS A 316 10.88 -15.03 3.68
N THR A 317 11.25 -15.11 4.95
CA THR A 317 11.03 -16.28 5.80
C THR A 317 9.93 -15.96 6.81
N GLU A 318 9.52 -16.96 7.61
CA GLU A 318 8.52 -16.76 8.66
C GLU A 318 8.91 -15.67 9.69
N ALA A 319 10.19 -15.63 10.09
CA ALA A 319 10.65 -14.79 11.18
C ALA A 319 11.38 -13.52 10.71
N LEU A 320 12.06 -13.58 9.56
CA LEU A 320 12.97 -12.52 9.11
C LEU A 320 13.03 -12.38 7.59
N HIS A 321 13.53 -11.24 7.12
CA HIS A 321 13.85 -11.01 5.72
C HIS A 321 15.35 -11.24 5.50
N VAL A 322 15.71 -11.95 4.43
CA VAL A 322 17.10 -12.19 4.03
C VAL A 322 17.37 -11.45 2.74
N VAL A 323 18.50 -10.75 2.67
CA VAL A 323 18.94 -10.04 1.47
C VAL A 323 20.37 -10.46 1.16
N ASP A 324 20.61 -10.90 -0.07
CA ASP A 324 21.93 -11.31 -0.57
C ASP A 324 22.40 -10.37 -1.70
N VAL A 325 23.64 -9.92 -1.64
CA VAL A 325 24.22 -8.93 -2.56
C VAL A 325 25.16 -9.58 -3.56
N ASN A 326 24.83 -9.46 -4.85
CA ASN A 326 25.64 -10.02 -5.93
C ASN A 326 26.20 -8.94 -6.84
N SER A 327 27.48 -9.06 -7.20
CA SER A 327 28.16 -8.14 -8.13
C SER A 327 27.84 -8.38 -9.61
N GLY A 328 27.22 -9.52 -9.95
CA GLY A 328 26.90 -9.92 -11.32
C GLY A 328 28.15 -10.07 -12.20
N ASN A 329 27.99 -9.88 -13.52
CA ASN A 329 29.07 -10.04 -14.50
C ASN A 329 30.07 -8.86 -14.54
N ARG A 330 30.20 -8.09 -13.46
CA ARG A 330 31.24 -7.04 -13.32
C ARG A 330 32.61 -7.68 -13.21
N SER A 331 33.16 -8.06 -14.35
CA SER A 331 34.56 -8.45 -14.50
C SER A 331 35.40 -7.18 -14.68
N LYS A 332 36.25 -6.92 -13.68
CA LYS A 332 37.38 -5.98 -13.71
C LYS A 332 37.02 -4.48 -13.66
N SER A 333 36.86 -3.95 -12.45
CA SER A 333 37.27 -2.55 -12.22
C SER A 333 38.81 -2.49 -12.20
N THR A 334 39.38 -1.40 -12.69
CA THR A 334 40.83 -1.17 -12.76
C THR A 334 41.49 -1.06 -11.37
N ASN A 335 40.70 -0.95 -10.30
CA ASN A 335 41.13 -0.61 -8.94
C ASN A 335 41.13 -1.80 -7.97
N GLY A 336 41.04 -3.03 -8.46
CA GLY A 336 41.12 -4.26 -7.65
C GLY A 336 39.79 -4.70 -7.02
N GLN A 337 39.79 -5.92 -6.49
CA GLN A 337 38.60 -6.62 -5.99
C GLN A 337 37.94 -5.91 -4.80
N GLU A 338 38.74 -5.40 -3.85
CA GLU A 338 38.26 -4.73 -2.64
C GLU A 338 37.49 -3.44 -2.95
N ALA A 339 38.00 -2.62 -3.88
CA ALA A 339 37.32 -1.39 -4.30
C ALA A 339 36.00 -1.68 -5.04
N ASN A 340 35.95 -2.76 -5.83
CA ASN A 340 34.72 -3.20 -6.49
C ASN A 340 33.68 -3.70 -5.48
N ALA A 341 34.10 -4.49 -4.48
CA ALA A 341 33.22 -4.96 -3.41
C ALA A 341 32.60 -3.78 -2.64
N LEU A 342 33.40 -2.78 -2.29
CA LEU A 342 32.89 -1.57 -1.65
C LEU A 342 31.89 -0.81 -2.54
N ASP A 343 32.21 -0.56 -3.81
CA ASP A 343 31.31 0.15 -4.74
C ASP A 343 29.97 -0.57 -4.90
N VAL A 344 30.00 -1.90 -5.08
CA VAL A 344 28.81 -2.72 -5.19
C VAL A 344 28.00 -2.68 -3.88
N ASN A 345 28.65 -2.84 -2.73
CA ASN A 345 27.96 -2.81 -1.44
C ASN A 345 27.35 -1.44 -1.11
N LEU A 346 28.01 -0.33 -1.47
CA LEU A 346 27.46 1.01 -1.30
C LEU A 346 26.21 1.21 -2.18
N GLY A 347 26.26 0.76 -3.43
CA GLY A 347 25.09 0.74 -4.32
C GLY A 347 23.96 -0.16 -3.80
N ALA A 348 24.31 -1.31 -3.24
CA ALA A 348 23.37 -2.23 -2.60
C ALA A 348 22.70 -1.59 -1.37
N ALA A 349 23.43 -0.83 -0.55
CA ALA A 349 22.87 -0.12 0.59
C ALA A 349 21.89 0.99 0.16
N ASP A 350 22.21 1.73 -0.91
CA ASP A 350 21.31 2.73 -1.51
C ASP A 350 20.01 2.06 -2.00
N GLU A 351 20.13 0.96 -2.75
CA GLU A 351 18.98 0.24 -3.27
C GLU A 351 18.18 -0.47 -2.18
N LEU A 352 18.83 -1.09 -1.20
CA LEU A 352 18.16 -1.78 -0.10
C LEU A 352 17.33 -0.79 0.72
N ALA A 353 17.88 0.37 1.09
CA ALA A 353 17.11 1.39 1.82
C ALA A 353 15.87 1.86 1.03
N ARG A 354 15.96 1.92 -0.30
CA ARG A 354 14.81 2.17 -1.17
C ARG A 354 13.81 1.01 -1.12
N GLN A 355 14.26 -0.24 -1.25
CA GLN A 355 13.42 -1.44 -1.24
C GLN A 355 12.68 -1.65 0.09
N LEU A 356 13.34 -1.37 1.22
CA LEU A 356 12.70 -1.49 2.54
C LEU A 356 11.50 -0.56 2.69
N ARG A 357 11.56 0.65 2.10
CA ARG A 357 10.44 1.59 2.06
C ARG A 357 9.41 1.17 1.01
N LEU A 358 9.87 0.83 -0.20
CA LEU A 358 9.00 0.47 -1.32
C LEU A 358 8.12 -0.76 -1.03
N ARG A 359 8.67 -1.76 -0.33
CA ARG A 359 7.99 -3.02 0.00
C ARG A 359 7.37 -3.04 1.39
N ASP A 360 7.48 -1.94 2.15
CA ASP A 360 7.08 -1.88 3.56
C ASP A 360 7.63 -3.04 4.42
N MET A 361 8.86 -3.48 4.13
CA MET A 361 9.49 -4.61 4.84
C MET A 361 9.76 -4.23 6.30
N GLY A 362 9.29 -5.06 7.23
CA GLY A 362 9.41 -4.79 8.66
C GLY A 362 9.64 -6.05 9.47
N GLY A 363 10.22 -5.89 10.66
CA GLY A 363 10.73 -6.98 11.48
C GLY A 363 12.26 -7.01 11.42
N ILE A 364 12.82 -8.22 11.53
CA ILE A 364 14.26 -8.44 11.44
C ILE A 364 14.64 -8.60 9.97
N ILE A 365 15.65 -7.86 9.53
CA ILE A 365 16.23 -7.92 8.19
C ILE A 365 17.71 -8.23 8.37
N VAL A 366 18.17 -9.28 7.68
CA VAL A 366 19.56 -9.72 7.66
C VAL A 366 20.08 -9.55 6.25
N VAL A 367 21.21 -8.86 6.10
CA VAL A 367 21.81 -8.54 4.81
C VAL A 367 23.20 -9.15 4.73
N ASP A 368 23.40 -9.99 3.73
CA ASP A 368 24.69 -10.58 3.37
C ASP A 368 25.33 -9.73 2.26
N PHE A 369 26.27 -8.87 2.67
CA PHE A 369 27.03 -8.03 1.75
C PHE A 369 28.28 -8.77 1.26
N ILE A 370 28.82 -8.37 0.12
CA ILE A 370 30.08 -8.95 -0.39
C ILE A 370 31.18 -8.71 0.63
N ASP A 371 31.98 -9.75 0.90
CA ASP A 371 33.08 -9.68 1.86
C ASP A 371 34.04 -8.51 1.58
N MET A 372 34.37 -7.78 2.64
CA MET A 372 35.34 -6.68 2.64
C MET A 372 36.37 -6.90 3.73
N ASN A 373 37.66 -6.91 3.36
CA ASN A 373 38.74 -7.18 4.29
C ASN A 373 39.05 -5.96 5.17
N LEU A 374 38.94 -4.75 4.61
CA LEU A 374 39.29 -3.52 5.32
C LEU A 374 38.17 -3.10 6.28
N ALA A 375 38.54 -2.86 7.54
CA ALA A 375 37.59 -2.38 8.57
C ALA A 375 36.98 -1.02 8.21
N GLU A 376 37.77 -0.15 7.56
CA GLU A 376 37.32 1.14 7.07
C GLU A 376 36.18 1.01 6.04
N ASN A 377 36.24 0.01 5.17
CA ASN A 377 35.22 -0.25 4.15
C ASN A 377 33.90 -0.71 4.79
N ARG A 378 33.98 -1.61 5.79
CA ARG A 378 32.81 -2.03 6.58
C ARG A 378 32.17 -0.86 7.32
N GLN A 379 32.99 0.04 7.86
CA GLN A 379 32.51 1.25 8.53
C GLN A 379 31.81 2.21 7.56
N LYS A 380 32.40 2.46 6.39
CA LYS A 380 31.79 3.29 5.32
C LYS A 380 30.43 2.74 4.88
N LEU A 381 30.32 1.42 4.73
CA LEU A 381 29.06 0.77 4.38
C LEU A 381 27.98 0.96 5.47
N TYR A 382 28.35 0.77 6.74
CA TYR A 382 27.45 1.02 7.87
C TYR A 382 26.95 2.47 7.89
N GLU A 383 27.86 3.43 7.77
CA GLU A 383 27.54 4.86 7.75
C GLU A 383 26.64 5.23 6.58
N ARG A 384 26.89 4.67 5.39
CA ARG A 384 26.04 4.85 4.21
C ARG A 384 24.62 4.33 4.46
N MET A 385 24.48 3.11 5.00
CA MET A 385 23.16 2.55 5.29
C MET A 385 22.41 3.38 6.34
N CYS A 386 23.09 3.82 7.40
CA CYS A 386 22.52 4.74 8.39
C CYS A 386 22.06 6.05 7.75
N GLN A 387 22.87 6.66 6.88
CA GLN A 387 22.53 7.89 6.18
C GLN A 387 21.29 7.72 5.29
N ASN A 388 21.21 6.62 4.53
CA ASN A 388 20.08 6.36 3.64
C ASN A 388 18.76 6.15 4.41
N MET A 389 18.84 5.46 5.56
CA MET A 389 17.68 5.15 6.39
C MET A 389 17.19 6.36 7.21
N GLN A 390 17.94 7.47 7.31
CA GLN A 390 17.47 8.70 8.00
C GLN A 390 16.17 9.26 7.42
N LYS A 391 15.92 9.04 6.11
CA LYS A 391 14.69 9.46 5.43
C LYS A 391 13.51 8.53 5.69
N ASP A 392 13.74 7.37 6.29
CA ASP A 392 12.69 6.42 6.63
C ASP A 392 11.88 6.90 7.85
N ARG A 393 10.56 6.79 7.73
CA ARG A 393 9.61 7.22 8.75
C ARG A 393 9.43 6.15 9.82
N ALA A 394 9.57 4.88 9.44
CA ALA A 394 9.47 3.76 10.35
C ALA A 394 10.64 3.79 11.33
N LYS A 395 10.37 3.52 12.62
CA LYS A 395 11.45 3.38 13.60
C LYS A 395 12.31 2.19 13.21
N HIS A 396 13.61 2.38 13.19
CA HIS A 396 14.56 1.36 12.83
C HIS A 396 15.80 1.42 13.70
N ASN A 397 16.52 0.30 13.79
CA ASN A 397 17.83 0.19 14.40
C ASN A 397 18.74 -0.60 13.47
N ILE A 398 19.98 -0.14 13.31
CA ILE A 398 20.97 -0.74 12.40
C ILE A 398 22.21 -1.05 13.23
N LEU A 399 22.62 -2.31 13.23
CA LEU A 399 23.86 -2.74 13.87
C LEU A 399 25.03 -2.69 12.88
N PRO A 400 26.26 -2.43 13.35
CA PRO A 400 27.47 -2.62 12.54
C PRO A 400 27.56 -4.06 12.00
N LEU A 401 28.33 -4.26 10.93
CA LEU A 401 28.55 -5.59 10.37
C LEU A 401 29.09 -6.54 11.44
N SER A 402 28.48 -7.71 11.54
CA SER A 402 28.87 -8.76 12.48
C SER A 402 30.23 -9.36 12.11
N LYS A 403 30.76 -10.24 12.98
CA LYS A 403 31.98 -11.03 12.68
C LYS A 403 31.81 -11.94 11.45
N PHE A 404 30.57 -12.27 11.08
CA PHE A 404 30.24 -13.07 9.90
C PHE A 404 29.95 -12.21 8.66
N GLY A 405 30.22 -10.90 8.69
CA GLY A 405 29.96 -10.00 7.55
C GLY A 405 28.50 -9.53 7.42
N LEU A 406 27.57 -10.15 8.15
CA LEU A 406 26.14 -9.81 8.07
C LEU A 406 25.80 -8.47 8.72
N MET A 407 24.98 -7.66 8.05
CA MET A 407 24.34 -6.48 8.64
C MET A 407 22.94 -6.84 9.13
N GLN A 408 22.59 -6.36 10.33
CA GLN A 408 21.32 -6.66 10.99
C GLN A 408 20.53 -5.38 11.23
N ILE A 409 19.30 -5.35 10.74
CA ILE A 409 18.40 -4.21 10.82
C ILE A 409 17.09 -4.66 11.46
N THR A 410 16.59 -3.88 12.42
CA THR A 410 15.20 -4.01 12.87
C THR A 410 14.41 -2.81 12.38
N ARG A 411 13.25 -3.05 11.77
CA ARG A 411 12.35 -2.00 11.26
C ARG A 411 10.93 -2.22 11.75
N GLN A 412 10.28 -1.20 12.29
CA GLN A 412 8.93 -1.30 12.84
C GLN A 412 7.92 -1.70 11.76
N ARG A 413 7.11 -2.75 12.02
CA ARG A 413 5.96 -3.12 11.18
C ARG A 413 4.82 -2.14 11.42
N VAL A 414 4.63 -1.21 10.49
CA VAL A 414 3.50 -0.26 10.52
C VAL A 414 2.29 -0.87 9.81
N ARG A 415 2.52 -1.60 8.71
CA ARG A 415 1.51 -2.22 7.84
C ARG A 415 1.97 -3.62 7.43
N PRO A 416 1.10 -4.45 6.83
CA PRO A 416 1.52 -5.67 6.14
C PRO A 416 2.57 -5.36 5.06
N ALA A 417 3.52 -6.27 4.84
CA ALA A 417 4.49 -6.10 3.77
C ALA A 417 3.77 -6.07 2.42
N MET A 418 4.18 -5.16 1.54
CA MET A 418 3.63 -5.05 0.20
C MET A 418 4.20 -6.18 -0.65
N ASP A 419 3.34 -7.13 -1.01
CA ASP A 419 3.67 -8.19 -1.95
C ASP A 419 2.91 -7.96 -3.25
N VAL A 420 3.65 -7.84 -4.35
CA VAL A 420 3.09 -7.65 -5.69
C VAL A 420 3.60 -8.80 -6.52
N THR A 421 2.68 -9.66 -6.96
CA THR A 421 3.02 -10.74 -7.89
C THR A 421 3.50 -10.12 -9.20
N THR A 422 4.80 -10.25 -9.46
CA THR A 422 5.42 -9.82 -10.72
C THR A 422 5.55 -10.93 -11.74
N ASP A 423 5.30 -12.18 -11.33
CA ASP A 423 5.34 -13.34 -12.21
C ASP A 423 4.17 -13.30 -13.19
N GLU A 424 4.46 -13.63 -14.45
CA GLU A 424 3.46 -13.75 -15.49
C GLU A 424 3.34 -15.22 -15.90
N ASP A 425 2.12 -15.66 -16.20
CA ASP A 425 1.92 -17.01 -16.73
C ASP A 425 2.67 -17.17 -18.04
N CYS A 426 3.47 -18.23 -18.14
CA CYS A 426 4.17 -18.53 -19.37
C CYS A 426 3.16 -18.65 -20.53
N PRO A 427 3.24 -17.84 -21.60
CA PRO A 427 2.22 -17.79 -22.66
C PRO A 427 2.21 -19.02 -23.57
N VAL A 428 3.05 -20.02 -23.27
CA VAL A 428 3.18 -21.28 -24.01
C VAL A 428 2.59 -22.44 -23.21
N CYS A 429 2.83 -22.50 -21.91
CA CYS A 429 2.32 -23.57 -21.04
C CYS A 429 1.22 -23.11 -20.07
N PHE A 430 0.86 -21.83 -20.09
CA PHE A 430 -0.12 -21.19 -19.20
C PHE A 430 0.19 -21.51 -17.73
N GLY A 431 1.44 -21.28 -17.33
CA GLY A 431 1.92 -21.54 -15.96
C GLY A 431 2.23 -23.01 -15.63
N LYS A 432 1.95 -23.98 -16.51
CA LYS A 432 2.13 -25.42 -16.22
C LYS A 432 3.58 -25.91 -16.20
N GLY A 433 4.53 -25.13 -16.70
CA GLY A 433 5.95 -25.52 -16.85
C GLY A 433 6.21 -26.68 -17.82
N LYS A 434 5.18 -27.18 -18.52
CA LYS A 434 5.24 -28.29 -19.47
C LYS A 434 4.36 -27.99 -20.69
N ILE A 435 4.80 -28.40 -21.87
CA ILE A 435 4.02 -28.30 -23.11
C ILE A 435 3.47 -29.68 -23.51
N LYS A 436 2.32 -29.71 -24.21
CA LYS A 436 1.88 -30.93 -24.90
C LYS A 436 2.91 -31.33 -25.97
N PRO A 437 3.03 -32.62 -26.32
CA PRO A 437 3.96 -33.06 -27.35
C PRO A 437 3.75 -32.26 -28.64
N SER A 438 4.78 -31.53 -29.08
CA SER A 438 4.72 -30.63 -30.24
C SER A 438 4.35 -31.36 -31.54
N ILE A 439 4.60 -32.67 -31.60
CA ILE A 439 4.21 -33.52 -32.73
C ILE A 439 2.68 -33.61 -32.92
N LEU A 440 1.89 -33.43 -31.86
CA LEU A 440 0.42 -33.45 -31.92
C LEU A 440 -0.18 -32.08 -32.24
N PHE A 441 0.65 -31.06 -32.48
CA PHE A 441 0.17 -29.71 -32.72
C PHE A 441 -0.63 -29.62 -34.02
N THR A 442 -0.22 -30.33 -35.08
CA THR A 442 -0.98 -30.37 -36.34
C THR A 442 -2.36 -31.01 -36.18
N ASP A 443 -2.48 -32.03 -35.33
CA ASP A 443 -3.76 -32.68 -35.03
C ASP A 443 -4.68 -31.75 -34.24
N THR A 444 -4.08 -30.94 -33.37
CA THR A 444 -4.79 -29.87 -32.64
C THR A 444 -5.31 -28.80 -33.60
N LEU A 445 -4.46 -28.33 -34.53
CA LEU A 445 -4.87 -27.37 -35.56
C LEU A 445 -5.99 -27.92 -36.44
N GLU A 446 -5.92 -29.19 -36.85
CA GLU A 446 -6.98 -29.84 -37.63
C GLU A 446 -8.30 -29.92 -36.84
N SER A 447 -8.24 -30.25 -35.56
CA SER A 447 -9.41 -30.30 -34.68
C SER A 447 -10.08 -28.93 -34.53
N LYS A 448 -9.28 -27.85 -34.45
CA LYS A 448 -9.78 -26.47 -34.42
C LYS A 448 -10.42 -26.06 -35.76
N ILE A 449 -9.81 -26.46 -36.89
CA ILE A 449 -10.36 -26.27 -38.23
C ILE A 449 -11.70 -27.03 -38.37
N ASP A 450 -11.77 -28.28 -37.90
CA ASP A 450 -12.99 -29.09 -37.91
C ASP A 450 -14.11 -28.40 -37.15
N TYR A 451 -13.83 -27.96 -35.92
CA TYR A 451 -14.80 -27.24 -35.10
C TYR A 451 -15.30 -25.97 -35.80
N LEU A 452 -14.38 -25.16 -36.33
CA LEU A 452 -14.71 -23.88 -36.97
C LEU A 452 -15.54 -24.06 -38.25
N VAL A 453 -15.26 -25.09 -39.05
CA VAL A 453 -15.97 -25.37 -40.31
C VAL A 453 -17.28 -26.13 -40.07
N ASN A 454 -17.26 -27.18 -39.25
CA ASN A 454 -18.38 -28.10 -39.09
C ASN A 454 -19.34 -27.67 -37.99
N LYS A 455 -18.86 -27.07 -36.89
CA LYS A 455 -19.72 -26.57 -35.79
C LYS A 455 -20.10 -25.11 -36.00
N LEU A 456 -19.12 -24.21 -36.17
CA LEU A 456 -19.37 -22.77 -36.33
C LEU A 456 -19.77 -22.35 -37.75
N LYS A 457 -19.72 -23.26 -38.73
CA LYS A 457 -20.11 -23.04 -40.14
C LYS A 457 -19.30 -21.95 -40.85
N VAL A 458 -18.11 -21.61 -40.36
CA VAL A 458 -17.22 -20.63 -40.98
C VAL A 458 -16.32 -21.34 -42.00
N LYS A 459 -16.55 -21.07 -43.30
CA LYS A 459 -15.84 -21.77 -44.40
C LYS A 459 -14.65 -21.01 -44.99
N LYS A 460 -14.48 -19.73 -44.64
CA LYS A 460 -13.39 -18.87 -45.14
C LYS A 460 -12.73 -18.17 -43.95
N PHE A 461 -11.44 -18.40 -43.76
CA PHE A 461 -10.67 -17.83 -42.65
C PHE A 461 -9.17 -17.94 -42.94
N THR A 462 -8.39 -17.16 -42.17
CA THR A 462 -6.92 -17.19 -42.22
C THR A 462 -6.38 -17.72 -40.90
N LEU A 463 -5.59 -18.79 -40.97
CA LEU A 463 -4.86 -19.37 -39.84
C LEU A 463 -3.43 -18.83 -39.82
N HIS A 464 -3.12 -18.05 -38.78
CA HIS A 464 -1.77 -17.56 -38.51
C HIS A 464 -1.06 -18.53 -37.56
N ILE A 465 0.13 -18.97 -37.94
CA ILE A 465 0.97 -19.90 -37.17
C ILE A 465 2.45 -19.53 -37.30
N HIS A 466 3.30 -20.04 -36.40
CA HIS A 466 4.75 -19.79 -36.46
C HIS A 466 5.34 -20.23 -37.82
N PRO A 467 6.32 -19.50 -38.41
CA PRO A 467 6.88 -19.80 -39.73
C PRO A 467 7.36 -21.24 -39.93
N TYR A 468 8.01 -21.84 -38.92
CA TYR A 468 8.44 -23.25 -38.99
C TYR A 468 7.28 -24.24 -39.11
N VAL A 469 6.17 -23.99 -38.41
CA VAL A 469 4.97 -24.82 -38.52
C VAL A 469 4.30 -24.59 -39.88
N ALA A 470 4.24 -23.35 -40.35
CA ALA A 470 3.73 -23.03 -41.68
C ALA A 470 4.53 -23.73 -42.79
N ALA A 471 5.87 -23.75 -42.67
CA ALA A 471 6.73 -24.45 -43.62
C ALA A 471 6.41 -25.95 -43.66
N TYR A 472 6.31 -26.59 -42.49
CA TYR A 472 5.93 -28.01 -42.38
C TYR A 472 4.53 -28.30 -42.96
N VAL A 473 3.53 -27.48 -42.61
CA VAL A 473 2.14 -27.65 -43.07
C VAL A 473 1.99 -27.44 -44.58
N ASN A 474 2.85 -26.62 -45.19
CA ASN A 474 2.88 -26.39 -46.64
C ASN A 474 3.85 -27.31 -47.40
N GLN A 475 4.57 -28.21 -46.72
CA GLN A 475 5.60 -29.03 -47.34
C GLN A 475 5.00 -30.09 -48.29
N GLY A 476 5.58 -30.18 -49.50
CA GLY A 476 5.25 -31.21 -50.49
C GLY A 476 4.00 -30.91 -51.35
N PHE A 477 3.81 -31.71 -52.40
CA PHE A 477 2.71 -31.54 -53.37
C PHE A 477 1.33 -31.86 -52.79
N MET A 478 1.25 -32.83 -51.86
CA MET A 478 0.06 -33.20 -51.09
C MET A 478 0.21 -32.79 -49.62
N SER A 479 0.45 -31.50 -49.42
CA SER A 479 0.70 -30.89 -48.10
C SER A 479 -0.48 -31.05 -47.13
N LEU A 480 -0.24 -30.92 -45.83
CA LEU A 480 -1.28 -30.94 -44.79
C LEU A 480 -2.35 -29.88 -45.07
N LYS A 481 -1.94 -28.67 -45.49
CA LYS A 481 -2.86 -27.63 -45.97
C LYS A 481 -3.80 -28.15 -47.05
N ARG A 482 -3.27 -28.86 -48.06
CA ARG A 482 -4.08 -29.37 -49.18
C ARG A 482 -5.05 -30.45 -48.73
N LYS A 483 -4.63 -31.32 -47.80
CA LYS A 483 -5.51 -32.31 -47.16
C LYS A 483 -6.66 -31.63 -46.41
N TRP A 484 -6.36 -30.60 -45.61
CA TRP A 484 -7.38 -29.81 -44.91
C TRP A 484 -8.32 -29.09 -45.90
N GLN A 485 -7.79 -28.51 -46.98
CA GLN A 485 -8.62 -27.85 -47.99
C GLN A 485 -9.55 -28.82 -48.72
N MET A 486 -9.11 -30.05 -49.00
CA MET A 486 -9.95 -31.09 -49.60
C MET A 486 -11.06 -31.55 -48.64
N LYS A 487 -10.74 -31.67 -47.34
CA LYS A 487 -11.69 -32.16 -46.31
C LYS A 487 -12.68 -31.09 -45.84
N TYR A 488 -12.24 -29.85 -45.70
CA TYR A 488 -12.99 -28.76 -45.04
C TYR A 488 -13.32 -27.59 -45.97
N GLY A 489 -12.75 -27.55 -47.17
CA GLY A 489 -13.00 -26.54 -48.20
C GLY A 489 -11.80 -25.62 -48.47
N PHE A 490 -11.77 -25.05 -49.68
CA PHE A 490 -10.65 -24.24 -50.17
C PHE A 490 -10.55 -22.83 -49.58
N GLY A 491 -11.43 -22.47 -48.65
CA GLY A 491 -11.40 -21.16 -47.97
C GLY A 491 -10.34 -21.04 -46.87
N ILE A 492 -9.56 -22.09 -46.61
CA ILE A 492 -8.49 -22.10 -45.60
C ILE A 492 -7.23 -21.46 -46.17
N LYS A 493 -6.81 -20.33 -45.58
CA LYS A 493 -5.54 -19.67 -45.86
C LYS A 493 -4.60 -19.84 -44.67
N ILE A 494 -3.32 -20.14 -44.93
CA ILE A 494 -2.29 -20.24 -43.89
C ILE A 494 -1.30 -19.09 -44.09
N VAL A 495 -1.02 -18.35 -43.02
CA VAL A 495 -0.09 -17.22 -43.02
C VAL A 495 0.97 -17.42 -41.95
N PRO A 496 2.27 -17.41 -42.30
CA PRO A 496 3.33 -17.43 -41.31
C PRO A 496 3.35 -16.11 -40.53
N ASN A 497 3.41 -16.19 -39.21
CA ASN A 497 3.46 -15.02 -38.33
C ASN A 497 4.61 -15.16 -37.32
N GLN A 498 5.65 -14.32 -37.47
CA GLN A 498 6.84 -14.33 -36.61
C GLN A 498 6.54 -13.90 -35.16
N ASN A 499 5.41 -13.20 -34.93
CA ASN A 499 5.02 -12.75 -33.59
C ASN A 499 4.37 -13.87 -32.75
N LEU A 500 4.12 -15.06 -33.32
CA LEU A 500 3.54 -16.20 -32.61
C LEU A 500 4.65 -17.12 -32.10
N ALA A 501 4.55 -17.64 -30.88
CA ALA A 501 5.44 -18.70 -30.41
C ALA A 501 5.19 -20.03 -31.14
N PHE A 502 6.10 -21.00 -30.99
CA PHE A 502 6.12 -22.24 -31.79
C PHE A 502 4.79 -23.03 -31.79
N LEU A 503 4.05 -23.04 -30.68
CA LEU A 503 2.75 -23.73 -30.53
C LEU A 503 1.55 -22.78 -30.46
N GLN A 504 1.72 -21.50 -30.81
CA GLN A 504 0.62 -20.54 -30.85
C GLN A 504 -0.01 -20.48 -32.24
N TYR A 505 -1.31 -20.21 -32.27
CA TYR A 505 -2.07 -20.02 -33.49
C TYR A 505 -3.12 -18.92 -33.29
N LYS A 506 -3.54 -18.28 -34.38
CA LYS A 506 -4.66 -17.32 -34.39
C LYS A 506 -5.51 -17.54 -35.63
N PHE A 507 -6.82 -17.43 -35.47
CA PHE A 507 -7.78 -17.46 -36.58
C PHE A 507 -8.27 -16.05 -36.86
N PHE A 508 -8.37 -15.68 -38.13
CA PHE A 508 -8.93 -14.42 -38.58
C PHE A 508 -10.04 -14.66 -39.57
N ASP A 509 -11.11 -13.89 -39.47
CA ASP A 509 -12.23 -13.95 -40.40
C ASP A 509 -11.90 -13.24 -41.74
N VAL A 510 -12.90 -13.10 -42.61
CA VAL A 510 -12.75 -12.42 -43.91
C VAL A 510 -12.56 -10.89 -43.79
N HIS A 511 -12.87 -10.31 -42.63
CA HIS A 511 -12.70 -8.89 -42.30
C HIS A 511 -11.42 -8.64 -41.51
N ASN A 512 -10.56 -9.66 -41.37
CA ASN A 512 -9.30 -9.62 -40.63
C ASN A 512 -9.49 -9.32 -39.13
N GLN A 513 -10.64 -9.68 -38.56
CA GLN A 513 -10.89 -9.65 -37.13
C GLN A 513 -10.47 -10.99 -36.50
N GLU A 514 -9.79 -10.92 -35.35
CA GLU A 514 -9.33 -12.12 -34.63
C GLU A 514 -10.54 -12.87 -34.06
N MET A 515 -10.65 -14.15 -34.42
CA MET A 515 -11.65 -15.06 -33.89
C MET A 515 -11.08 -15.71 -32.63
N ASP A 516 -11.70 -15.47 -31.48
CA ASP A 516 -11.28 -16.12 -30.24
C ASP A 516 -11.68 -17.60 -30.27
N MET A 517 -10.66 -18.46 -30.29
CA MET A 517 -10.77 -19.92 -30.40
C MET A 517 -10.19 -20.62 -29.16
N LYS A 518 -9.99 -19.88 -28.06
CA LYS A 518 -9.59 -20.43 -26.77
C LYS A 518 -10.72 -21.29 -26.22
N GLU A 519 -10.44 -22.57 -25.97
CA GLU A 519 -11.40 -23.46 -25.31
C GLU A 519 -11.35 -23.30 -23.79
N GLU A 520 -12.45 -23.59 -23.08
CA GLU A 520 -12.48 -23.67 -21.60
C GLU A 520 -11.43 -24.63 -21.02
N PHE A 521 -10.94 -25.60 -21.80
CA PHE A 521 -9.86 -26.53 -21.42
C PHE A 521 -8.45 -25.93 -21.47
N GLU A 522 -8.26 -24.80 -22.16
CA GLU A 522 -7.01 -24.04 -22.18
C GLU A 522 -6.97 -22.96 -21.08
N ILE A 523 -8.11 -22.74 -20.41
CA ILE A 523 -8.30 -21.79 -19.31
C ILE A 523 -8.26 -22.49 -17.93
N LYS A 524 -8.29 -23.84 -17.87
CA LYS A 524 -8.19 -24.64 -16.63
C LYS A 524 -6.83 -25.31 -16.40
#